data_AF-A0A2H0CQU2-F1
#
_entry.id   AF-A0A2H0CQU2-F1
#
_cell.length_a   1.000
_cell.length_b   1.000
_cell.length_c   1.000
_cell.angle_alpha   90.00
_cell.angle_beta   90.00
_cell.angle_gamma   90.00
#
_symmetry.space_group_name_H-M   'P 1'
#
loop_
_entity.id
_entity.type
_entity.pdbx_description
1 polymer ?
#
loop_
_entity_poly.entity_id
_entity_poly.type
_entity_poly.pdbx_seq_one_letter_code
_entity_poly.pdbx_strand_id
1 'polypeptide(L)'
;MIATLISHACILIQSRDTTVLTDPVFFDYLWEECNVQCPSIDLDRAKLPKVDILNISHRHQDHFDIRTLAYLAGGADILAPDAVVLAPRDEILLEVLRELEFKNVNVVEDFKTLEIKGLTLTPTPSLNKQDYFPEHGLLIHDGEVTLWNQVDTIVSPDIIKYMHRLYGQLDFAHVRYLPLLEGNFSFHNALQLPMEEYGSFLKVATACRPKFAVPGSAGFKYRDEFGFLNQYSFPTTQEQFLRDLADFCPDINSSVFYPGDRAVITREGVEIQKAASDFVKIRENDGHKVEFKPVAEVPPIRTQTKDKTEHEKQWQEVVDFIENRFVELLVAKKAVQSWVDWKVAYQLEVFGQDGSEIWCLDFAGEDADIIKGRIGKINLYEGIACSELYSLIKNETSWDYVGINGQYRTFKDIYRVRLGEFEHWTKVDKKFPQPLTEVFPAGAEMDRAKFLRDVKRWKGKSVV
;
A
#
# COMPACT_ATOMS: atom_id res chain seq x y z
N MET A 1 -1.02 -3.42 29.79
CA MET A 1 -0.87 -3.88 28.38
C MET A 1 0.56 -3.68 27.90
N ILE A 2 1.06 -4.52 26.98
CA ILE A 2 2.37 -4.37 26.32
C ILE A 2 2.16 -4.43 24.81
N ALA A 3 2.65 -3.44 24.06
CA ALA A 3 2.65 -3.45 22.60
C ALA A 3 4.10 -3.56 22.09
N THR A 4 4.37 -4.51 21.19
CA THR A 4 5.69 -4.71 20.57
C THR A 4 5.58 -4.49 19.07
N LEU A 5 6.36 -3.57 18.52
CA LEU A 5 6.42 -3.38 17.07
C LEU A 5 7.27 -4.49 16.44
N ILE A 6 6.69 -5.23 15.50
CA ILE A 6 7.44 -6.15 14.64
C ILE A 6 8.00 -5.37 13.46
N SER A 7 7.13 -4.74 12.65
CA SER A 7 7.50 -3.87 11.53
C SER A 7 6.27 -3.16 10.98
N HIS A 8 6.42 -1.99 10.36
CA HIS A 8 5.35 -1.28 9.66
C HIS A 8 4.03 -1.15 10.49
N ALA A 9 2.96 -1.86 10.16
CA ALA A 9 1.69 -1.92 10.88
C ALA A 9 1.54 -3.16 11.77
N CYS A 10 2.52 -4.07 11.72
CA CYS A 10 2.52 -5.32 12.46
C CYS A 10 2.91 -5.10 13.93
N ILE A 11 1.91 -5.07 14.80
CA ILE A 11 2.08 -4.98 16.25
C ILE A 11 1.59 -6.26 16.90
N LEU A 12 2.41 -6.79 17.82
CA LEU A 12 2.03 -7.83 18.76
C LEU A 12 1.66 -7.18 20.11
N ILE A 13 0.43 -7.37 20.56
CA ILE A 13 -0.13 -6.73 21.75
C ILE A 13 -0.50 -7.81 22.75
N GLN A 14 0.08 -7.73 23.94
CA GLN A 14 -0.15 -8.66 25.03
C GLN A 14 -0.80 -7.93 26.19
N SER A 15 -1.96 -8.41 26.63
CA SER A 15 -2.51 -8.01 27.92
C SER A 15 -3.20 -9.18 28.57
N ARG A 16 -3.02 -9.30 29.89
CA ARG A 16 -3.42 -10.50 30.65
C ARG A 16 -2.82 -11.75 29.98
N ASP A 17 -3.62 -12.79 29.79
CA ASP A 17 -3.24 -14.02 29.07
C ASP A 17 -3.72 -14.00 27.61
N THR A 18 -3.85 -12.83 26.98
CA THR A 18 -4.33 -12.69 25.59
C THR A 18 -3.33 -11.95 24.72
N THR A 19 -3.04 -12.55 23.57
CA THR A 19 -2.16 -11.98 22.54
C THR A 19 -2.95 -11.62 21.29
N VAL A 20 -2.85 -10.37 20.86
CA VAL A 20 -3.37 -9.85 19.60
C VAL A 20 -2.21 -9.62 18.64
N LEU A 21 -2.30 -10.14 17.42
CA LEU A 21 -1.40 -9.83 16.32
C LEU A 21 -2.17 -9.04 15.27
N THR A 22 -1.61 -7.93 14.83
CA THR A 22 -2.21 -7.06 13.81
C THR A 22 -1.40 -7.14 12.52
N ASP A 23 -2.07 -7.19 11.37
CA ASP A 23 -1.52 -7.03 10.01
C ASP A 23 -0.13 -7.64 9.79
N PRO A 24 0.02 -8.98 9.94
CA PRO A 24 1.34 -9.58 10.01
C PRO A 24 2.03 -9.68 8.66
N VAL A 25 3.25 -9.14 8.59
CA VAL A 25 4.18 -9.26 7.47
C VAL A 25 5.52 -9.76 7.99
N PHE A 26 5.81 -11.05 7.83
CA PHE A 26 6.97 -11.71 8.45
C PHE A 26 8.15 -11.92 7.51
N PHE A 27 7.92 -11.83 6.20
CA PHE A 27 8.94 -12.13 5.19
C PHE A 27 9.50 -10.84 4.60
N ASP A 28 10.75 -10.93 4.12
CA ASP A 28 11.48 -9.76 3.61
C ASP A 28 10.75 -9.08 2.45
N TYR A 29 10.29 -9.85 1.45
CA TYR A 29 9.65 -9.30 0.26
C TYR A 29 8.15 -9.12 0.48
N LEU A 30 7.69 -7.89 0.31
CA LEU A 30 6.29 -7.47 0.44
C LEU A 30 5.85 -6.65 -0.78
N TRP A 31 4.54 -6.51 -0.98
CA TRP A 31 3.88 -5.75 -2.05
C TRP A 31 4.33 -6.12 -3.47
N GLU A 32 3.83 -7.26 -4.00
CA GLU A 32 4.28 -7.87 -5.27
C GLU A 32 5.82 -7.98 -5.40
N GLU A 33 6.49 -8.17 -4.26
CA GLU A 33 7.95 -8.19 -4.14
C GLU A 33 8.65 -6.89 -4.59
N CYS A 34 8.01 -5.72 -4.55
CA CYS A 34 8.65 -4.44 -4.84
C CYS A 34 9.41 -3.89 -3.62
N ASN A 35 8.99 -4.26 -2.41
CA ASN A 35 9.42 -3.64 -1.17
C ASN A 35 10.04 -4.63 -0.19
N VAL A 36 10.81 -4.08 0.74
CA VAL A 36 11.38 -4.76 1.91
C VAL A 36 11.19 -3.91 3.15
N GLN A 37 11.17 -4.53 4.32
CA GLN A 37 11.09 -3.82 5.59
C GLN A 37 12.29 -2.89 5.80
N CYS A 38 12.02 -1.71 6.36
CA CYS A 38 13.00 -0.66 6.63
C CYS A 38 12.65 0.01 7.97
N PRO A 39 13.48 -0.15 9.02
CA PRO A 39 14.73 -0.90 9.02
C PRO A 39 14.53 -2.40 8.80
N SER A 40 15.51 -3.08 8.19
CA SER A 40 15.44 -4.54 8.05
C SER A 40 15.50 -5.24 9.43
N ILE A 41 14.78 -6.36 9.57
CA ILE A 41 14.63 -7.05 10.85
C ILE A 41 15.11 -8.50 10.79
N ASP A 42 15.45 -9.04 11.95
CA ASP A 42 15.53 -10.46 12.22
C ASP A 42 14.33 -10.86 13.11
N LEU A 43 13.38 -11.60 12.55
CA LEU A 43 12.20 -12.13 13.25
C LEU A 43 12.38 -13.62 13.57
N ASP A 44 12.63 -13.93 14.84
CA ASP A 44 12.63 -15.28 15.38
C ASP A 44 11.19 -15.76 15.61
N ARG A 45 10.57 -16.25 14.53
CA ARG A 45 9.19 -16.75 14.49
C ARG A 45 8.93 -17.85 15.53
N ALA A 46 9.94 -18.61 15.95
CA ALA A 46 9.80 -19.68 16.94
C ALA A 46 9.62 -19.16 18.37
N LYS A 47 9.98 -17.90 18.63
CA LYS A 47 9.80 -17.23 19.92
C LYS A 47 8.53 -16.38 19.99
N LEU A 48 7.77 -16.27 18.90
CA LEU A 48 6.49 -15.57 18.94
C LEU A 48 5.55 -16.29 19.93
N PRO A 49 4.89 -15.55 20.84
CA PRO A 49 3.91 -16.15 21.72
C PRO A 49 2.68 -16.61 20.91
N LYS A 50 1.88 -17.48 21.53
CA LYS A 50 0.61 -17.91 20.95
C LYS A 50 -0.30 -16.71 20.72
N VAL A 51 -0.81 -16.59 19.51
CA VAL A 51 -1.73 -15.54 19.08
C VAL A 51 -3.16 -16.03 19.25
N ASP A 52 -3.91 -15.35 20.10
CA ASP A 52 -5.33 -15.62 20.35
C ASP A 52 -6.24 -14.86 19.39
N ILE A 53 -5.78 -13.71 18.91
CA ILE A 53 -6.56 -12.83 18.05
C ILE A 53 -5.66 -12.33 16.92
N LEU A 54 -6.01 -12.66 15.68
CA LEU A 54 -5.37 -12.12 14.49
C LEU A 54 -6.30 -11.05 13.90
N ASN A 55 -5.88 -9.79 13.88
CA ASN A 55 -6.62 -8.72 13.22
C ASN A 55 -5.99 -8.41 11.87
N ILE A 56 -6.83 -8.39 10.84
CA ILE A 56 -6.49 -7.92 9.50
C ILE A 56 -7.35 -6.69 9.25
N SER A 57 -6.71 -5.52 9.14
CA SER A 57 -7.40 -4.23 8.99
C SER A 57 -8.05 -4.05 7.62
N HIS A 58 -7.33 -4.40 6.55
CA HIS A 58 -7.76 -4.30 5.15
C HIS A 58 -6.84 -5.11 4.24
N ARG A 59 -7.05 -5.01 2.93
CA ARG A 59 -6.38 -5.86 1.93
C ARG A 59 -5.25 -5.21 1.13
N HIS A 60 -4.70 -4.05 1.52
CA HIS A 60 -3.41 -3.63 0.92
C HIS A 60 -2.31 -4.63 1.31
N GLN A 61 -1.34 -4.87 0.43
CA GLN A 61 -0.42 -6.02 0.55
C GLN A 61 0.62 -5.88 1.67
N ASP A 62 0.89 -4.67 2.13
CA ASP A 62 1.68 -4.33 3.31
C ASP A 62 0.91 -4.55 4.63
N HIS A 63 -0.39 -4.83 4.57
CA HIS A 63 -1.23 -5.24 5.70
C HIS A 63 -1.76 -6.68 5.59
N PHE A 64 -1.86 -7.19 4.36
CA PHE A 64 -2.47 -8.47 4.00
C PHE A 64 -1.50 -9.35 3.21
N ASP A 65 -0.38 -9.72 3.84
CA ASP A 65 0.63 -10.57 3.22
C ASP A 65 0.20 -12.06 3.20
N ILE A 66 -0.12 -12.54 1.99
CA ILE A 66 -0.57 -13.92 1.77
C ILE A 66 0.47 -14.94 2.16
N ARG A 67 1.76 -14.64 2.01
CA ARG A 67 2.83 -15.56 2.41
C ARG A 67 2.84 -15.76 3.92
N THR A 68 2.72 -14.69 4.69
CA THR A 68 2.59 -14.73 6.16
C THR A 68 1.32 -15.44 6.59
N LEU A 69 0.17 -15.15 5.97
CA LEU A 69 -1.09 -15.83 6.28
C LEU A 69 -1.05 -17.33 5.97
N ALA A 70 -0.46 -17.72 4.85
CA ALA A 70 -0.29 -19.13 4.50
C ALA A 70 0.64 -19.86 5.48
N TYR A 71 1.69 -19.18 5.98
CA TYR A 71 2.56 -19.72 7.02
C TYR A 71 1.80 -19.91 8.35
N LEU A 72 1.02 -18.91 8.78
CA LEU A 72 0.21 -18.97 10.00
C LEU A 72 -0.87 -20.07 9.93
N ALA A 73 -1.54 -20.22 8.80
CA ALA A 73 -2.56 -21.25 8.61
C ALA A 73 -1.97 -22.66 8.42
N GLY A 74 -0.79 -22.76 7.79
CA GLY A 74 -0.14 -24.02 7.40
C GLY A 74 0.51 -24.82 8.54
N GLY A 75 0.22 -24.50 9.79
CA GLY A 75 0.71 -25.24 10.96
C GLY A 75 1.95 -24.65 11.63
N ALA A 76 2.31 -23.40 11.32
CA ALA A 76 3.16 -22.63 12.22
C ALA A 76 2.48 -22.63 13.59
N ASP A 77 3.14 -23.16 14.60
CA ASP A 77 2.60 -23.32 15.95
C ASP A 77 2.53 -21.94 16.66
N ILE A 78 1.90 -20.95 16.01
CA ILE A 78 1.80 -19.54 16.41
C ILE A 78 0.34 -19.21 16.75
N LEU A 79 -0.63 -19.62 15.94
CA LEU A 79 -2.04 -19.40 16.27
C LEU A 79 -2.48 -20.36 17.39
N ALA A 80 -3.21 -19.84 18.37
CA ALA A 80 -3.89 -20.67 19.37
C ALA A 80 -4.95 -21.56 18.69
N PRO A 81 -5.28 -22.75 19.24
CA PRO A 81 -6.29 -23.63 18.65
C PRO A 81 -7.68 -23.00 18.48
N ASP A 82 -8.02 -22.05 19.35
CA ASP A 82 -9.27 -21.29 19.37
C ASP A 82 -9.08 -19.84 18.91
N ALA A 83 -7.98 -19.53 18.22
CA ALA A 83 -7.68 -18.18 17.77
C ALA A 83 -8.83 -17.61 16.92
N VAL A 84 -9.16 -16.33 17.14
CA VAL A 84 -10.17 -15.58 16.40
C VAL A 84 -9.48 -14.72 15.34
N VAL A 85 -9.95 -14.76 14.11
CA VAL A 85 -9.48 -13.87 13.03
C VAL A 85 -10.51 -12.76 12.84
N LEU A 86 -10.11 -11.50 13.03
CA LEU A 86 -10.93 -10.34 12.75
C LEU A 86 -10.61 -9.84 11.34
N ALA A 87 -11.64 -9.62 10.54
CA ALA A 87 -11.51 -9.17 9.15
C ALA A 87 -12.66 -8.22 8.78
N PRO A 88 -12.44 -7.24 7.89
CA PRO A 88 -13.52 -6.40 7.40
C PRO A 88 -14.43 -7.21 6.46
N ARG A 89 -15.59 -6.65 6.12
CA ARG A 89 -16.52 -7.26 5.15
C ARG A 89 -16.03 -7.06 3.72
N ASP A 90 -14.95 -7.75 3.37
CA ASP A 90 -14.34 -7.70 2.04
C ASP A 90 -14.34 -9.08 1.37
N GLU A 91 -14.99 -9.21 0.21
CA GLU A 91 -15.22 -10.52 -0.42
C GLU A 91 -13.92 -11.22 -0.84
N ILE A 92 -12.94 -10.48 -1.35
CA ILE A 92 -11.66 -11.03 -1.82
C ILE A 92 -10.82 -11.47 -0.63
N LEU A 93 -10.71 -10.63 0.41
CA LEU A 93 -10.00 -10.96 1.64
C LEU A 93 -10.62 -12.20 2.31
N LEU A 94 -11.94 -12.25 2.45
CA LEU A 94 -12.64 -13.38 3.06
C LEU A 94 -12.51 -14.66 2.21
N GLU A 95 -12.43 -14.54 0.88
CA GLU A 95 -12.12 -15.66 0.01
C GLU A 95 -10.72 -16.20 0.24
N VAL A 96 -9.71 -15.33 0.29
CA VAL A 96 -8.34 -15.72 0.59
C VAL A 96 -8.23 -16.44 1.94
N LEU A 97 -8.86 -15.90 3.01
CA LEU A 97 -8.85 -16.55 4.32
C LEU A 97 -9.50 -17.94 4.29
N ARG A 98 -10.58 -18.10 3.52
CA ARG A 98 -11.23 -19.41 3.33
C ARG A 98 -10.35 -20.36 2.52
N GLU A 99 -9.72 -19.90 1.45
CA GLU A 99 -8.79 -20.71 0.65
C GLU A 99 -7.55 -21.12 1.46
N LEU A 100 -7.09 -20.30 2.40
CA LEU A 100 -6.03 -20.64 3.35
C LEU A 100 -6.52 -21.47 4.55
N GLU A 101 -7.80 -21.81 4.63
CA GLU A 101 -8.40 -22.70 5.64
C GLU A 101 -8.43 -22.15 7.07
N PHE A 102 -8.53 -20.83 7.24
CA PHE A 102 -8.80 -20.22 8.54
C PHE A 102 -10.21 -20.60 9.04
N LYS A 103 -10.33 -21.03 10.31
CA LYS A 103 -11.55 -21.65 10.85
C LYS A 103 -12.51 -20.70 11.57
N ASN A 104 -11.99 -19.63 12.19
CA ASN A 104 -12.74 -18.77 13.11
C ASN A 104 -12.65 -17.30 12.68
N VAL A 105 -13.12 -17.03 11.46
CA VAL A 105 -13.11 -15.69 10.86
C VAL A 105 -14.38 -14.94 11.24
N ASN A 106 -14.22 -13.86 11.99
CA ASN A 106 -15.28 -12.94 12.40
C ASN A 106 -15.21 -11.67 11.56
N VAL A 107 -16.27 -11.45 10.79
CA VAL A 107 -16.45 -10.19 10.06
C VAL A 107 -16.80 -9.09 11.07
N VAL A 108 -16.00 -8.03 11.09
CA VAL A 108 -16.18 -6.91 12.01
C VAL A 108 -17.04 -5.80 11.41
N GLU A 109 -17.60 -4.97 12.28
CA GLU A 109 -18.43 -3.80 11.92
C GLU A 109 -17.98 -2.60 12.74
N ASP A 110 -18.08 -1.41 12.15
CA ASP A 110 -17.66 -0.16 12.79
C ASP A 110 -18.31 0.04 14.15
N PHE A 111 -17.48 0.30 15.16
CA PHE A 111 -17.86 0.53 16.55
C PHE A 111 -18.64 -0.62 17.22
N LYS A 112 -18.77 -1.77 16.59
CA LYS A 112 -19.34 -2.96 17.20
C LYS A 112 -18.28 -3.67 18.03
N THR A 113 -18.42 -3.58 19.34
CA THR A 113 -17.45 -4.15 20.30
C THR A 113 -17.47 -5.67 20.31
N LEU A 114 -16.31 -6.32 20.37
CA LEU A 114 -16.15 -7.75 20.59
C LEU A 114 -15.43 -8.00 21.92
N GLU A 115 -15.96 -8.89 22.75
CA GLU A 115 -15.33 -9.33 24.00
C GLU A 115 -14.65 -10.68 23.78
N ILE A 116 -13.31 -10.69 23.78
CA ILE A 116 -12.53 -11.90 23.49
C ILE A 116 -11.42 -12.04 24.53
N LYS A 117 -11.47 -13.14 25.31
CA LYS A 117 -10.50 -13.48 26.37
C LYS A 117 -10.19 -12.31 27.34
N GLY A 118 -11.20 -11.47 27.59
CA GLY A 118 -11.12 -10.32 28.50
C GLY A 118 -10.66 -9.00 27.85
N LEU A 119 -10.37 -8.99 26.56
CA LEU A 119 -10.16 -7.75 25.81
C LEU A 119 -11.47 -7.31 25.16
N THR A 120 -11.78 -6.02 25.27
CA THR A 120 -12.79 -5.36 24.44
C THR A 120 -12.10 -4.82 23.19
N LEU A 121 -12.49 -5.33 22.03
CA LEU A 121 -11.98 -4.93 20.73
C LEU A 121 -13.02 -4.15 19.96
N THR A 122 -12.67 -2.95 19.50
CA THR A 122 -13.60 -2.06 18.81
C THR A 122 -12.99 -1.55 17.51
N PRO A 123 -13.39 -2.13 16.36
CA PRO A 123 -13.01 -1.61 15.05
C PRO A 123 -13.48 -0.16 14.90
N THR A 124 -12.58 0.72 14.46
CA THR A 124 -12.88 2.12 14.18
C THR A 124 -13.10 2.33 12.68
N PRO A 125 -14.14 3.06 12.26
CA PRO A 125 -14.41 3.33 10.86
C PRO A 125 -13.27 4.12 10.20
N SER A 126 -13.07 3.90 8.90
CA SER A 126 -12.28 4.78 8.05
C SER A 126 -13.15 5.52 7.03
N LEU A 127 -12.80 6.77 6.79
CA LEU A 127 -13.35 7.64 5.74
C LEU A 127 -12.48 7.63 4.48
N ASN A 128 -11.55 6.68 4.35
CA ASN A 128 -10.82 6.48 3.12
C ASN A 128 -11.81 6.17 1.98
N LYS A 129 -11.77 7.01 0.95
CA LYS A 129 -12.59 6.88 -0.28
C LYS A 129 -11.73 6.60 -1.50
N GLN A 130 -10.41 6.48 -1.32
CA GLN A 130 -9.49 6.16 -2.41
C GLN A 130 -9.64 4.69 -2.81
N ASP A 131 -9.88 3.84 -1.82
CA ASP A 131 -10.13 2.42 -2.01
C ASP A 131 -11.63 2.10 -2.12
N TYR A 132 -11.92 1.06 -2.88
CA TYR A 132 -13.29 0.56 -3.10
C TYR A 132 -13.66 -0.60 -2.17
N PHE A 133 -12.80 -0.87 -1.19
CA PHE A 133 -12.94 -1.92 -0.19
C PHE A 133 -12.84 -1.33 1.22
N PRO A 134 -13.42 -1.99 2.23
CA PRO A 134 -13.40 -1.50 3.60
C PRO A 134 -12.03 -1.64 4.26
N GLU A 135 -11.75 -0.71 5.17
CA GLU A 135 -10.62 -0.75 6.10
C GLU A 135 -11.06 -0.28 7.49
N HIS A 136 -10.39 -0.76 8.54
CA HIS A 136 -10.68 -0.34 9.91
C HIS A 136 -9.41 -0.21 10.77
N GLY A 137 -9.48 0.70 11.74
CA GLY A 137 -8.52 0.78 12.84
C GLY A 137 -9.01 -0.06 14.00
N LEU A 138 -8.19 -0.23 15.05
CA LEU A 138 -8.57 -1.09 16.16
C LEU A 138 -8.29 -0.44 17.51
N LEU A 139 -9.35 -0.22 18.28
CA LEU A 139 -9.26 0.05 19.71
C LEU A 139 -9.19 -1.26 20.47
N ILE A 140 -8.27 -1.34 21.43
CA ILE A 140 -8.05 -2.48 22.31
C ILE A 140 -8.09 -1.97 23.73
N HIS A 141 -9.08 -2.44 24.50
CA HIS A 141 -9.26 -2.08 25.89
C HIS A 141 -9.18 -3.31 26.79
N ASP A 142 -8.38 -3.25 27.85
CA ASP A 142 -8.18 -4.36 28.78
C ASP A 142 -8.82 -4.12 30.16
N GLY A 143 -9.80 -3.22 30.27
CA GLY A 143 -10.43 -2.82 31.52
C GLY A 143 -9.64 -1.77 32.32
N GLU A 144 -8.37 -1.55 31.98
CA GLU A 144 -7.52 -0.57 32.67
C GLU A 144 -6.99 0.50 31.75
N VAL A 145 -6.49 0.11 30.58
CA VAL A 145 -5.91 0.99 29.58
C VAL A 145 -6.49 0.74 28.19
N THR A 146 -6.41 1.75 27.33
CA THR A 146 -6.90 1.71 25.95
C THR A 146 -5.79 2.07 24.98
N LEU A 147 -5.52 1.15 24.05
CA LEU A 147 -4.65 1.35 22.89
C LEU A 147 -5.49 1.57 21.64
N TRP A 148 -5.04 2.47 20.75
CA TRP A 148 -5.55 2.57 19.39
C TRP A 148 -4.46 2.29 18.36
N ASN A 149 -4.65 1.26 17.53
CA ASN A 149 -3.88 1.11 16.29
C ASN A 149 -4.66 1.77 15.16
N GLN A 150 -4.21 2.95 14.73
CA GLN A 150 -4.90 3.73 13.70
C GLN A 150 -4.81 3.06 12.33
N VAL A 151 -3.69 2.38 12.05
CA VAL A 151 -3.41 1.85 10.71
C VAL A 151 -3.54 2.96 9.65
N ASP A 152 -4.15 2.68 8.50
CA ASP A 152 -4.30 3.64 7.40
C ASP A 152 -5.55 4.52 7.55
N THR A 153 -6.30 4.34 8.63
CA THR A 153 -7.63 4.94 8.77
C THR A 153 -7.65 6.45 8.79
N ILE A 154 -8.54 7.00 7.96
CA ILE A 154 -8.89 8.42 7.92
C ILE A 154 -10.10 8.64 8.82
N VAL A 155 -9.95 9.44 9.87
CA VAL A 155 -11.02 9.67 10.86
C VAL A 155 -11.49 11.13 10.87
N SER A 156 -12.76 11.34 11.22
CA SER A 156 -13.32 12.66 11.46
C SER A 156 -13.33 13.01 12.95
N PRO A 157 -13.51 14.30 13.32
CA PRO A 157 -13.69 14.69 14.71
C PRO A 157 -14.85 13.97 15.41
N ASP A 158 -15.91 13.57 14.69
CA ASP A 158 -17.04 12.87 15.30
C ASP A 158 -16.75 11.40 15.59
N ILE A 159 -15.94 10.75 14.75
CA ILE A 159 -15.36 9.42 15.01
C ILE A 159 -14.52 9.50 16.30
N ILE A 160 -13.62 10.48 16.39
CA ILE A 160 -12.76 10.67 17.57
C ILE A 160 -13.58 10.93 18.84
N LYS A 161 -14.58 11.82 18.79
CA LYS A 161 -15.50 12.05 19.92
C LYS A 161 -16.23 10.76 20.32
N TYR A 162 -16.58 9.91 19.36
CA TYR A 162 -17.21 8.62 19.66
C TYR A 162 -16.23 7.70 20.41
N MET A 163 -14.96 7.62 19.96
CA MET A 163 -13.91 6.87 20.65
C MET A 163 -13.73 7.36 22.10
N HIS A 164 -13.72 8.68 22.33
CA HIS A 164 -13.64 9.26 23.68
C HIS A 164 -14.87 8.95 24.54
N ARG A 165 -16.07 8.88 23.95
CA ARG A 165 -17.27 8.47 24.70
C ARG A 165 -17.21 7.01 25.14
N LEU A 166 -16.56 6.15 24.36
CA LEU A 166 -16.41 4.74 24.72
C LEU A 166 -15.39 4.53 25.84
N TYR A 167 -14.21 5.16 25.74
CA TYR A 167 -13.06 4.79 26.56
C TYR A 167 -12.39 5.96 27.29
N GLY A 168 -12.91 7.18 27.15
CA GLY A 168 -12.26 8.38 27.65
C GLY A 168 -10.99 8.71 26.86
N GLN A 169 -9.99 9.23 27.56
CA GLN A 169 -8.69 9.52 26.95
C GLN A 169 -7.93 8.22 26.67
N LEU A 170 -7.40 8.08 25.45
CA LEU A 170 -6.58 6.93 25.06
C LEU A 170 -5.23 6.97 25.79
N ASP A 171 -4.73 5.81 26.21
CA ASP A 171 -3.42 5.72 26.88
C ASP A 171 -2.28 5.68 25.86
N PHE A 172 -2.48 4.94 24.77
CA PHE A 172 -1.49 4.76 23.71
C PHE A 172 -2.12 4.82 22.33
N ALA A 173 -1.51 5.54 21.40
CA ALA A 173 -1.93 5.56 20.00
C ALA A 173 -0.75 5.32 19.06
N HIS A 174 -0.89 4.33 18.18
CA HIS A 174 -0.02 4.12 17.03
C HIS A 174 -0.66 4.85 15.85
N VAL A 175 -0.10 6.01 15.49
CA VAL A 175 -0.74 7.01 14.62
C VAL A 175 -0.06 7.12 13.26
N ARG A 176 -0.82 7.50 12.24
CA ARG A 176 -0.27 7.84 10.92
C ARG A 176 0.70 9.02 11.05
N TYR A 177 1.83 8.93 10.36
CA TYR A 177 2.86 9.99 10.38
C TYR A 177 3.41 10.35 9.00
N LEU A 178 3.35 9.43 8.03
CA LEU A 178 3.97 9.57 6.72
C LEU A 178 2.89 9.48 5.63
N PRO A 179 2.67 10.56 4.85
CA PRO A 179 1.85 10.47 3.65
C PRO A 179 2.70 9.80 2.57
N LEU A 180 2.33 8.56 2.26
CA LEU A 180 2.98 7.70 1.30
C LEU A 180 2.74 8.23 -0.14
N LEU A 181 3.83 8.37 -0.92
CA LEU A 181 3.79 8.86 -2.31
C LEU A 181 4.12 7.77 -3.34
N GLU A 182 3.84 6.51 -2.99
CA GLU A 182 4.01 5.34 -3.86
C GLU A 182 3.27 5.54 -5.17
N GLY A 183 3.96 5.24 -6.26
CA GLY A 183 3.43 5.45 -7.61
C GLY A 183 3.34 6.91 -8.06
N ASN A 184 3.44 7.93 -7.20
CA ASN A 184 3.34 9.33 -7.65
C ASN A 184 4.37 9.67 -8.72
N PHE A 185 5.59 9.15 -8.57
CA PHE A 185 6.62 9.28 -9.59
C PHE A 185 6.19 8.66 -10.93
N SER A 186 5.73 7.40 -10.90
CA SER A 186 5.28 6.65 -12.08
C SER A 186 4.10 7.32 -12.79
N PHE A 187 3.17 7.90 -12.04
CA PHE A 187 1.94 8.51 -12.58
C PHE A 187 2.05 10.02 -12.83
N HIS A 188 3.25 10.61 -12.69
CA HIS A 188 3.48 12.06 -12.81
C HIS A 188 2.55 12.89 -11.92
N ASN A 189 2.37 12.42 -10.68
CA ASN A 189 1.70 13.17 -9.62
C ASN A 189 2.72 14.04 -8.86
N ALA A 190 2.23 14.86 -7.92
CA ALA A 190 3.07 15.74 -7.12
C ALA A 190 4.07 14.94 -6.25
N LEU A 191 5.33 15.40 -6.27
CA LEU A 191 6.46 14.84 -5.51
C LEU A 191 6.89 15.81 -4.40
N GLN A 192 5.91 16.27 -3.62
CA GLN A 192 6.12 17.14 -2.47
C GLN A 192 5.33 16.60 -1.29
N LEU A 193 5.74 16.93 -0.06
CA LEU A 193 4.95 16.63 1.14
C LEU A 193 3.53 17.20 0.96
N PRO A 194 2.47 16.36 0.93
CA PRO A 194 1.10 16.83 0.76
C PRO A 194 0.66 17.52 2.07
N MET A 195 0.81 18.84 2.11
CA MET A 195 0.65 19.63 3.33
C MET A 195 -0.75 19.49 3.98
N GLU A 196 -1.81 19.34 3.19
CA GLU A 196 -3.16 19.15 3.71
C GLU A 196 -3.31 17.79 4.41
N GLU A 197 -2.82 16.71 3.79
CA GLU A 197 -2.84 15.37 4.37
C GLU A 197 -1.91 15.28 5.58
N TYR A 198 -0.67 15.74 5.46
CA TYR A 198 0.28 15.76 6.58
C TYR A 198 -0.25 16.57 7.77
N GLY A 199 -0.80 17.76 7.50
CA GLY A 199 -1.45 18.58 8.53
C GLY A 199 -2.68 17.90 9.16
N SER A 200 -3.34 16.99 8.44
CA SER A 200 -4.43 16.20 9.01
C SER A 200 -3.94 15.20 10.06
N PHE A 201 -2.74 14.63 9.92
CA PHE A 201 -2.18 13.69 10.90
C PHE A 201 -1.93 14.37 12.25
N LEU A 202 -1.34 15.57 12.23
CA LEU A 202 -1.14 16.39 13.44
C LEU A 202 -2.48 16.75 14.10
N LYS A 203 -3.49 17.12 13.31
CA LYS A 203 -4.84 17.44 13.80
C LYS A 203 -5.54 16.22 14.39
N VAL A 204 -5.41 15.05 13.78
CA VAL A 204 -5.99 13.79 14.29
C VAL A 204 -5.31 13.40 15.60
N ALA A 205 -3.97 13.37 15.67
CA ALA A 205 -3.24 13.08 16.90
C ALA A 205 -3.66 14.02 18.04
N THR A 206 -3.75 15.33 17.74
CA THR A 206 -4.19 16.37 18.69
C THR A 206 -5.65 16.17 19.14
N ALA A 207 -6.56 15.90 18.21
CA ALA A 207 -7.97 15.68 18.53
C ALA A 207 -8.17 14.39 19.33
N CYS A 208 -7.43 13.32 19.03
CA CYS A 208 -7.42 12.07 19.79
C CYS A 208 -6.85 12.27 21.19
N ARG A 209 -5.87 13.18 21.33
CA ARG A 209 -5.21 13.56 22.59
C ARG A 209 -4.78 12.35 23.44
N PRO A 210 -4.08 11.34 22.86
CA PRO A 210 -3.63 10.19 23.64
C PRO A 210 -2.62 10.64 24.71
N LYS A 211 -2.49 9.88 25.80
CA LYS A 211 -1.43 10.14 26.80
C LYS A 211 -0.04 9.92 26.20
N PHE A 212 0.08 8.98 25.27
CA PHE A 212 1.30 8.70 24.54
C PHE A 212 1.00 8.38 23.06
N ALA A 213 1.75 8.96 22.14
CA ALA A 213 1.66 8.69 20.71
C ALA A 213 2.99 8.18 20.15
N VAL A 214 2.91 7.21 19.24
CA VAL A 214 4.05 6.74 18.46
C VAL A 214 3.72 6.75 16.96
N PRO A 215 4.69 7.05 16.09
CA PRO A 215 4.52 6.95 14.65
C PRO A 215 4.31 5.49 14.23
N GLY A 216 3.40 5.24 13.30
CA GLY A 216 3.05 3.91 12.83
C GLY A 216 2.72 3.79 11.35
N SER A 217 2.61 2.55 10.88
CA SER A 217 2.15 2.18 9.54
C SER A 217 2.97 2.78 8.39
N ALA A 218 4.27 2.96 8.59
CA ALA A 218 5.25 3.16 7.54
C ALA A 218 6.60 2.65 8.02
N GLY A 219 7.16 1.64 7.33
CA GLY A 219 8.29 0.86 7.82
C GLY A 219 8.88 -0.07 6.76
N PHE A 220 8.94 0.41 5.52
CA PHE A 220 9.46 -0.32 4.37
C PHE A 220 10.20 0.63 3.43
N LYS A 221 10.92 0.05 2.48
CA LYS A 221 11.59 0.72 1.38
C LYS A 221 11.45 -0.12 0.11
N TYR A 222 11.68 0.47 -1.04
CA TYR A 222 11.88 -0.28 -2.28
C TYR A 222 13.14 -1.14 -2.21
N ARG A 223 13.04 -2.34 -2.77
CA ARG A 223 14.19 -3.23 -3.01
C ARG A 223 15.23 -2.54 -3.87
N ASP A 224 16.46 -3.04 -3.83
CA ASP A 224 17.59 -2.43 -4.55
C ASP A 224 17.34 -2.29 -6.06
N GLU A 225 16.60 -3.23 -6.66
CA GLU A 225 16.17 -3.19 -8.08
C GLU A 225 15.31 -1.97 -8.43
N PHE A 226 14.51 -1.50 -7.47
CA PHE A 226 13.63 -0.32 -7.59
C PHE A 226 14.08 0.81 -6.66
N GLY A 227 15.31 0.73 -6.12
CA GLY A 227 15.74 1.50 -4.97
C GLY A 227 15.81 3.01 -5.22
N PHE A 228 15.86 3.43 -6.49
CA PHE A 228 15.79 4.85 -6.85
C PHE A 228 14.46 5.50 -6.42
N LEU A 229 13.36 4.74 -6.37
CA LEU A 229 12.03 5.21 -5.97
C LEU A 229 11.97 5.61 -4.49
N ASN A 230 12.89 5.11 -3.66
CA ASN A 230 12.99 5.54 -2.26
C ASN A 230 13.18 7.05 -2.11
N GLN A 231 13.80 7.70 -3.10
CA GLN A 231 14.02 9.15 -3.10
C GLN A 231 12.74 9.96 -3.41
N TYR A 232 11.65 9.29 -3.77
CA TYR A 232 10.42 9.92 -4.28
C TYR A 232 9.16 9.56 -3.47
N SER A 233 9.23 8.55 -2.59
CA SER A 233 8.02 7.98 -1.95
C SER A 233 7.82 8.35 -0.49
N PHE A 234 8.87 8.77 0.23
CA PHE A 234 8.83 8.91 1.70
C PHE A 234 9.11 10.34 2.17
N PRO A 235 8.17 11.29 2.03
CA PRO A 235 8.42 12.74 2.16
C PRO A 235 8.70 13.27 3.58
N THR A 236 8.65 12.43 4.63
CA THR A 236 8.96 12.82 6.01
C THR A 236 9.51 11.62 6.79
N THR A 237 9.98 11.84 8.01
CA THR A 237 10.49 10.80 8.92
C THR A 237 9.71 10.78 10.22
N GLN A 238 9.90 9.71 11.02
CA GLN A 238 9.35 9.66 12.38
C GLN A 238 9.83 10.86 13.22
N GLU A 239 11.11 11.21 13.15
CA GLU A 239 11.70 12.33 13.90
C GLU A 239 11.18 13.69 13.45
N GLN A 240 10.93 13.87 12.15
CA GLN A 240 10.32 15.09 11.65
C GLN A 240 8.88 15.22 12.14
N PHE A 241 8.06 14.18 11.98
CA PHE A 241 6.69 14.17 12.50
C PHE A 241 6.61 14.45 13.99
N LEU A 242 7.48 13.82 14.79
CA LEU A 242 7.47 13.99 16.25
C LEU A 242 7.91 15.39 16.69
N ARG A 243 8.86 16.02 15.97
CA ARG A 243 9.22 17.42 16.21
C ARG A 243 8.04 18.34 15.91
N ASP A 244 7.40 18.15 14.76
CA ASP A 244 6.24 18.95 14.36
C ASP A 244 5.05 18.72 15.31
N LEU A 245 4.86 17.50 15.82
CA LEU A 245 3.84 17.17 16.81
C LEU A 245 4.10 17.87 18.15
N ALA A 246 5.35 17.92 18.61
CA ALA A 246 5.71 18.61 19.85
C ALA A 246 5.46 20.13 19.75
N ASP A 247 5.74 20.73 18.58
CA ASP A 247 5.45 22.14 18.32
C ASP A 247 3.93 22.40 18.20
N PHE A 248 3.19 21.48 17.60
CA PHE A 248 1.74 21.63 17.36
C PHE A 248 0.88 21.30 18.59
N CYS A 249 1.27 20.30 19.39
CA CYS A 249 0.57 19.85 20.59
C CYS A 249 1.56 19.28 21.64
N PRO A 250 2.16 20.14 22.48
CA PRO A 250 3.20 19.74 23.42
C PRO A 250 2.71 18.84 24.58
N ASP A 251 1.39 18.74 24.79
CA ASP A 251 0.79 17.95 25.87
C ASP A 251 0.79 16.43 25.59
N ILE A 252 1.09 16.02 24.35
CA ILE A 252 1.16 14.60 23.96
C ILE A 252 2.59 14.11 24.14
N ASN A 253 2.80 13.19 25.10
CA ASN A 253 4.08 12.48 25.17
C ASN A 253 4.25 11.62 23.92
N SER A 254 5.45 11.59 23.38
CA SER A 254 5.69 10.84 22.16
C SER A 254 7.16 10.42 22.02
N SER A 255 7.39 9.40 21.20
CA SER A 255 8.73 8.95 20.85
C SER A 255 8.72 8.19 19.54
N VAL A 256 9.88 8.06 18.91
CA VAL A 256 10.06 7.08 17.82
C VAL A 256 9.73 5.68 18.34
N PHE A 257 9.27 4.80 17.44
CA PHE A 257 8.93 3.42 17.77
C PHE A 257 9.40 2.53 16.61
N TYR A 258 10.38 1.70 16.90
CA TYR A 258 11.06 0.88 15.89
C TYR A 258 10.87 -0.62 16.15
N PRO A 259 11.10 -1.47 15.13
CA PRO A 259 11.09 -2.92 15.30
C PRO A 259 11.86 -3.40 16.55
N GLY A 260 11.19 -4.16 17.40
CA GLY A 260 11.72 -4.66 18.67
C GLY A 260 11.55 -3.75 19.87
N ASP A 261 11.08 -2.52 19.70
CA ASP A 261 10.65 -1.67 20.82
C ASP A 261 9.38 -2.23 21.47
N ARG A 262 9.29 -2.10 22.79
CA ARG A 262 8.13 -2.48 23.60
C ARG A 262 7.57 -1.25 24.32
N ALA A 263 6.29 -0.98 24.14
CA ALA A 263 5.55 -0.01 24.93
C ALA A 263 4.85 -0.72 26.08
N VAL A 264 5.27 -0.44 27.32
CA VAL A 264 4.57 -0.89 28.54
C VAL A 264 3.56 0.18 28.92
N ILE A 265 2.28 -0.18 28.86
CA ILE A 265 1.15 0.75 28.98
C ILE A 265 0.40 0.42 30.28
N THR A 266 0.41 1.37 31.22
CA THR A 266 -0.31 1.31 32.50
C THR A 266 -1.16 2.57 32.70
N ARG A 267 -1.97 2.61 33.76
CA ARG A 267 -2.79 3.79 34.07
C ARG A 267 -1.94 5.02 34.41
N GLU A 268 -0.78 4.78 35.02
CA GLU A 268 0.19 5.78 35.47
C GLU A 268 0.97 6.40 34.31
N GLY A 269 1.13 5.67 33.20
CA GLY A 269 1.82 6.18 32.02
C GLY A 269 2.27 5.10 31.04
N VAL A 270 3.08 5.52 30.07
CA VAL A 270 3.68 4.64 29.06
C VAL A 270 5.19 4.72 29.15
N GLU A 271 5.84 3.56 29.20
CA GLU A 271 7.30 3.41 29.13
C GLU A 271 7.68 2.73 27.81
N ILE A 272 8.62 3.33 27.06
CA ILE A 272 9.15 2.75 25.83
C ILE A 272 10.49 2.08 26.13
N GLN A 273 10.49 0.76 26.07
CA GLN A 273 11.67 -0.09 26.25
C GLN A 273 12.27 -0.38 24.87
N LYS A 274 13.42 0.26 24.59
CA LYS A 274 14.09 0.17 23.29
C LYS A 274 14.72 -1.20 23.04
N ALA A 275 14.47 -1.77 21.86
CA ALA A 275 15.00 -3.08 21.44
C ALA A 275 14.84 -4.18 22.50
N ALA A 276 13.71 -4.18 23.21
CA ALA A 276 13.45 -5.03 24.37
C ALA A 276 12.75 -6.35 24.02
N SER A 277 12.37 -6.57 22.76
CA SER A 277 11.88 -7.86 22.28
C SER A 277 12.99 -8.91 22.18
N ASP A 278 12.65 -10.16 22.52
CA ASP A 278 13.51 -11.32 22.36
C ASP A 278 13.28 -12.09 21.05
N PHE A 279 12.21 -11.76 20.31
CA PHE A 279 11.81 -12.39 19.05
C PHE A 279 11.96 -11.50 17.81
N VAL A 280 12.11 -10.18 17.96
CA VAL A 280 12.37 -9.29 16.81
C VAL A 280 13.46 -8.27 17.13
N LYS A 281 14.40 -8.11 16.20
CA LYS A 281 15.51 -7.15 16.31
C LYS A 281 15.74 -6.46 14.98
N ILE A 282 16.22 -5.22 15.01
CA ILE A 282 16.76 -4.58 13.81
C ILE A 282 18.06 -5.30 13.43
N ARG A 283 18.11 -5.80 12.20
CA ARG A 283 19.32 -6.40 11.60
C ARG A 283 20.26 -5.31 11.08
N GLU A 284 19.72 -4.42 10.27
CA GLU A 284 20.44 -3.27 9.71
C GLU A 284 19.55 -2.02 9.81
N ASN A 285 20.10 -0.93 10.33
CA ASN A 285 19.43 0.36 10.30
C ASN A 285 19.69 1.06 8.95
N ASP A 286 18.88 0.71 7.96
CA ASP A 286 18.96 1.23 6.59
C ASP A 286 17.97 2.37 6.31
N GLY A 287 17.46 3.03 7.36
CA GLY A 287 16.55 4.18 7.24
C GLY A 287 17.10 5.36 6.42
N HIS A 288 18.42 5.47 6.28
CA HIS A 288 19.03 6.47 5.40
C HIS A 288 18.74 6.22 3.90
N LYS A 289 18.35 5.01 3.50
CA LYS A 289 18.04 4.67 2.10
C LYS A 289 16.70 5.24 1.63
N VAL A 290 15.82 5.66 2.55
CA VAL A 290 14.53 6.30 2.27
C VAL A 290 14.57 7.82 2.37
N GLU A 291 15.76 8.42 2.28
CA GLU A 291 15.91 9.87 2.23
C GLU A 291 15.09 10.46 1.06
N PHE A 292 14.19 11.39 1.36
CA PHE A 292 13.39 12.06 0.34
C PHE A 292 14.20 13.09 -0.43
N LYS A 293 14.41 12.82 -1.72
CA LYS A 293 15.16 13.68 -2.63
C LYS A 293 14.54 13.61 -4.03
N PRO A 294 13.40 14.27 -4.26
CA PRO A 294 12.65 14.20 -5.52
C PRO A 294 13.31 14.94 -6.70
N VAL A 295 14.62 15.15 -6.61
CA VAL A 295 15.51 15.76 -7.61
C VAL A 295 16.73 14.87 -7.89
N ALA A 296 16.72 13.64 -7.40
CA ALA A 296 17.76 12.65 -7.63
C ALA A 296 17.79 12.18 -9.09
N GLU A 297 18.82 11.42 -9.45
CA GLU A 297 18.88 10.80 -10.77
C GLU A 297 17.75 9.78 -10.94
N VAL A 298 17.23 9.70 -12.16
CA VAL A 298 16.18 8.76 -12.55
C VAL A 298 16.78 7.76 -13.55
N PRO A 299 16.83 6.46 -13.24
CA PRO A 299 17.28 5.46 -14.20
C PRO A 299 16.28 5.31 -15.36
N PRO A 300 16.73 4.90 -16.56
CA PRO A 300 15.83 4.63 -17.68
C PRO A 300 14.92 3.43 -17.38
N ILE A 301 13.75 3.39 -18.02
CA ILE A 301 12.90 2.19 -18.03
C ILE A 301 13.63 1.08 -18.78
N ARG A 302 13.60 -0.14 -18.25
CA ARG A 302 14.19 -1.34 -18.85
C ARG A 302 13.37 -2.58 -18.52
N THR A 303 13.28 -3.48 -19.50
CA THR A 303 12.74 -4.83 -19.26
C THR A 303 13.50 -5.56 -18.15
N GLN A 304 12.76 -6.27 -17.31
CA GLN A 304 13.28 -7.12 -16.25
C GLN A 304 13.69 -8.51 -16.79
N THR A 305 13.28 -8.85 -18.01
CA THR A 305 13.63 -10.13 -18.65
C THR A 305 15.09 -10.13 -19.07
N LYS A 306 15.92 -10.86 -18.32
CA LYS A 306 17.39 -10.94 -18.54
C LYS A 306 17.77 -11.94 -19.64
N ASP A 307 17.02 -13.04 -19.78
CA ASP A 307 17.28 -14.02 -20.83
C ASP A 307 16.92 -13.46 -22.20
N LYS A 308 17.86 -13.53 -23.15
CA LYS A 308 17.68 -12.93 -24.48
C LYS A 308 16.60 -13.63 -25.30
N THR A 309 16.52 -14.97 -25.21
CA THR A 309 15.58 -15.76 -26.00
C THR A 309 14.15 -15.50 -25.52
N GLU A 310 13.96 -15.47 -24.20
CA GLU A 310 12.68 -15.14 -23.60
C GLU A 310 12.30 -13.68 -23.89
N HIS A 311 13.25 -12.74 -23.83
CA HIS A 311 13.00 -11.36 -24.19
C HIS A 311 12.56 -11.21 -25.66
N GLU A 312 13.24 -11.87 -26.61
CA GLU A 312 12.86 -11.84 -28.03
C GLU A 312 11.43 -12.35 -28.25
N LYS A 313 11.05 -13.42 -27.54
CA LYS A 313 9.68 -13.94 -27.56
C LYS A 313 8.67 -12.94 -27.00
N GLN A 314 8.92 -12.40 -25.79
CA GLN A 314 8.03 -11.43 -25.16
C GLN A 314 7.87 -10.18 -26.03
N TRP A 315 8.98 -9.69 -26.61
CA TRP A 315 8.99 -8.56 -27.52
C TRP A 315 8.10 -8.81 -28.74
N GLN A 316 8.23 -9.97 -29.39
CA GLN A 316 7.41 -10.31 -30.55
C GLN A 316 5.92 -10.35 -30.22
N GLU A 317 5.54 -10.89 -29.06
CA GLU A 317 4.14 -10.94 -28.61
C GLU A 317 3.60 -9.57 -28.22
N VAL A 318 4.43 -8.70 -27.61
CA VAL A 318 4.05 -7.32 -27.29
C VAL A 318 3.86 -6.50 -28.56
N VAL A 319 4.77 -6.59 -29.53
CA VAL A 319 4.64 -5.91 -30.82
C VAL A 319 3.40 -6.39 -31.57
N ASP A 320 3.16 -7.71 -31.62
CA ASP A 320 1.95 -8.28 -32.24
C ASP A 320 0.67 -7.76 -31.57
N PHE A 321 0.64 -7.71 -30.24
CA PHE A 321 -0.49 -7.15 -29.51
C PHE A 321 -0.73 -5.67 -29.87
N ILE A 322 0.32 -4.86 -29.88
CA ILE A 322 0.23 -3.43 -30.16
C ILE A 322 -0.25 -3.18 -31.59
N GLU A 323 0.36 -3.84 -32.57
CA GLU A 323 0.10 -3.59 -33.99
C GLU A 323 -1.20 -4.22 -34.48
N ASN A 324 -1.65 -5.34 -33.88
CA ASN A 324 -2.80 -6.10 -34.40
C ASN A 324 -4.04 -6.11 -33.49
N ARG A 325 -3.94 -5.73 -32.21
CA ARG A 325 -5.06 -5.87 -31.24
C ARG A 325 -5.37 -4.62 -30.43
N PHE A 326 -4.36 -3.80 -30.15
CA PHE A 326 -4.49 -2.73 -29.16
C PHE A 326 -5.51 -1.65 -29.59
N VAL A 327 -5.50 -1.24 -30.85
CA VAL A 327 -6.46 -0.25 -31.37
C VAL A 327 -7.91 -0.75 -31.25
N GLU A 328 -8.17 -1.99 -31.65
CA GLU A 328 -9.50 -2.62 -31.54
C GLU A 328 -10.02 -2.58 -30.09
N LEU A 329 -9.14 -2.91 -29.13
CA LEU A 329 -9.48 -2.89 -27.72
C LEU A 329 -9.78 -1.48 -27.22
N LEU A 330 -9.06 -0.47 -27.69
CA LEU A 330 -9.25 0.94 -27.31
C LEU A 330 -10.56 1.52 -27.85
N VAL A 331 -10.86 1.31 -29.13
CA VAL A 331 -12.09 1.84 -29.75
C VAL A 331 -13.36 1.20 -29.20
N ALA A 332 -13.25 -0.02 -28.63
CA ALA A 332 -14.33 -0.67 -27.91
C ALA A 332 -14.62 -0.06 -26.53
N LYS A 333 -13.74 0.79 -25.99
CA LYS A 333 -13.92 1.43 -24.67
C LYS A 333 -14.78 2.68 -24.78
N LYS A 334 -15.61 2.92 -23.76
CA LYS A 334 -16.36 4.18 -23.64
C LYS A 334 -15.43 5.41 -23.54
N ALA A 335 -14.20 5.21 -23.07
CA ALA A 335 -13.18 6.25 -22.97
C ALA A 335 -12.78 6.87 -24.32
N VAL A 336 -13.01 6.18 -25.45
CA VAL A 336 -12.67 6.67 -26.79
C VAL A 336 -13.27 8.05 -27.09
N GLN A 337 -14.48 8.32 -26.61
CA GLN A 337 -15.12 9.63 -26.78
C GLN A 337 -14.32 10.74 -26.11
N SER A 338 -13.75 10.47 -24.94
CA SER A 338 -12.92 11.45 -24.23
C SER A 338 -11.62 11.71 -25.00
N TRP A 339 -11.01 10.68 -25.57
CA TRP A 339 -9.78 10.83 -26.37
C TRP A 339 -10.03 11.63 -27.65
N VAL A 340 -11.15 11.38 -28.35
CA VAL A 340 -11.57 12.14 -29.54
C VAL A 340 -11.93 13.59 -29.19
N ASP A 341 -12.77 13.80 -28.17
CA ASP A 341 -13.22 15.15 -27.76
C ASP A 341 -12.05 16.07 -27.39
N TRP A 342 -11.02 15.49 -26.78
CA TRP A 342 -9.81 16.19 -26.34
C TRP A 342 -8.67 16.13 -27.35
N LYS A 343 -8.90 15.58 -28.56
CA LYS A 343 -7.90 15.48 -29.63
C LYS A 343 -6.57 14.91 -29.09
N VAL A 344 -6.68 13.79 -28.38
CA VAL A 344 -5.54 13.12 -27.75
C VAL A 344 -4.57 12.61 -28.81
N ALA A 345 -3.31 13.02 -28.69
CA ALA A 345 -2.17 12.45 -29.39
C ALA A 345 -1.43 11.57 -28.37
N TYR A 346 -1.75 10.28 -28.41
CA TYR A 346 -1.24 9.28 -27.48
C TYR A 346 0.07 8.69 -28.01
N GLN A 347 1.06 8.54 -27.14
CA GLN A 347 2.31 7.83 -27.43
C GLN A 347 2.52 6.70 -26.41
N LEU A 348 2.59 5.47 -26.92
CA LEU A 348 3.06 4.28 -26.19
C LEU A 348 4.53 4.05 -26.55
N GLU A 349 5.40 3.99 -25.54
CA GLU A 349 6.81 3.64 -25.70
C GLU A 349 7.12 2.36 -24.92
N VAL A 350 7.60 1.33 -25.61
CA VAL A 350 7.95 0.05 -25.00
C VAL A 350 9.45 -0.11 -24.93
N PHE A 351 9.98 -0.41 -23.74
CA PHE A 351 11.41 -0.52 -23.48
C PHE A 351 11.84 -1.99 -23.38
N GLY A 352 12.78 -2.39 -24.24
CA GLY A 352 13.44 -3.69 -24.24
C GLY A 352 14.76 -3.66 -23.47
N GLN A 353 15.69 -4.57 -23.81
CA GLN A 353 17.02 -4.62 -23.18
C GLN A 353 17.95 -3.47 -23.65
N ASP A 354 17.96 -3.21 -24.95
CA ASP A 354 18.95 -2.33 -25.61
C ASP A 354 18.35 -1.01 -26.14
N GLY A 355 17.05 -0.79 -26.00
CA GLY A 355 16.38 0.41 -26.51
C GLY A 355 14.86 0.36 -26.34
N SER A 356 14.17 1.28 -27.02
CA SER A 356 12.71 1.36 -27.03
C SER A 356 12.15 1.48 -28.45
N GLU A 357 10.90 1.07 -28.61
CA GLU A 357 10.10 1.36 -29.80
C GLU A 357 8.86 2.17 -29.41
N ILE A 358 8.36 2.95 -30.37
CA ILE A 358 7.26 3.91 -30.15
C ILE A 358 6.14 3.66 -31.14
N TRP A 359 4.92 3.71 -30.62
CA TRP A 359 3.69 3.72 -31.39
C TRP A 359 2.81 4.88 -30.93
N CYS A 360 2.22 5.58 -31.89
CA CYS A 360 1.34 6.72 -31.65
C CYS A 360 -0.07 6.45 -32.17
N LEU A 361 -1.06 7.07 -31.52
CA LEU A 361 -2.44 7.15 -31.97
C LEU A 361 -2.89 8.61 -31.92
N ASP A 362 -3.39 9.13 -33.06
CA ASP A 362 -3.94 10.48 -33.15
C ASP A 362 -5.47 10.44 -33.19
N PHE A 363 -6.10 10.67 -32.04
CA PHE A 363 -7.56 10.72 -31.91
C PHE A 363 -8.17 12.01 -32.48
N ALA A 364 -7.39 12.90 -33.08
CA ALA A 364 -7.90 14.05 -33.84
C ALA A 364 -8.20 13.72 -35.32
N GLY A 365 -7.69 12.60 -35.83
CA GLY A 365 -7.88 12.14 -37.21
C GLY A 365 -9.24 11.48 -37.47
N GLU A 366 -9.51 11.14 -38.74
CA GLU A 366 -10.71 10.38 -39.13
C GLU A 366 -10.63 8.91 -38.70
N ASP A 367 -9.42 8.32 -38.71
CA ASP A 367 -9.13 6.95 -38.30
C ASP A 367 -8.05 6.92 -37.20
N ALA A 368 -8.27 6.11 -36.16
CA ALA A 368 -7.32 5.92 -35.05
C ALA A 368 -6.32 4.80 -35.36
N ASP A 369 -5.63 4.91 -36.50
CA ASP A 369 -4.63 3.92 -36.91
C ASP A 369 -3.34 4.06 -36.12
N ILE A 370 -2.70 2.92 -35.87
CA ILE A 370 -1.42 2.88 -35.18
C ILE A 370 -0.28 3.37 -36.07
N ILE A 371 0.45 4.37 -35.61
CA ILE A 371 1.56 4.96 -36.33
C ILE A 371 2.86 4.58 -35.60
N LYS A 372 3.70 3.77 -36.25
CA LYS A 372 5.03 3.46 -35.71
C LYS A 372 5.94 4.69 -35.81
N GLY A 373 6.49 5.12 -34.68
CA GLY A 373 7.31 6.33 -34.57
C GLY A 373 6.54 7.54 -34.02
N ARG A 374 7.11 8.74 -34.18
CA ARG A 374 6.60 9.99 -33.58
C ARG A 374 5.77 10.78 -34.57
N ILE A 375 4.70 11.40 -34.09
CA ILE A 375 3.79 12.26 -34.88
C ILE A 375 3.97 13.76 -34.60
N GLY A 376 4.96 14.16 -33.80
CA GLY A 376 5.29 15.56 -33.53
C GLY A 376 4.37 16.28 -32.51
N LYS A 377 3.37 15.59 -31.98
CA LYS A 377 2.51 16.03 -30.87
C LYS A 377 2.36 14.89 -29.86
N ILE A 378 2.40 15.23 -28.57
CA ILE A 378 2.10 14.31 -27.48
C ILE A 378 1.34 15.08 -26.40
N ASN A 379 0.21 14.54 -25.96
CA ASN A 379 -0.50 15.07 -24.79
C ASN A 379 -0.94 13.96 -23.82
N LEU A 380 -0.73 12.70 -24.17
CA LEU A 380 -0.78 11.56 -23.26
C LEU A 380 0.38 10.62 -23.59
N TYR A 381 1.20 10.29 -22.60
CA TYR A 381 2.33 9.37 -22.74
C TYR A 381 2.19 8.18 -21.81
N GLU A 382 2.50 6.99 -22.29
CA GLU A 382 2.72 5.80 -21.45
C GLU A 382 4.02 5.12 -21.90
N GLY A 383 5.04 5.14 -21.05
CA GLY A 383 6.28 4.39 -21.21
C GLY A 383 6.23 3.15 -20.33
N ILE A 384 6.50 1.97 -20.89
CA ILE A 384 6.40 0.71 -20.15
C ILE A 384 7.50 -0.26 -20.58
N ALA A 385 8.08 -0.98 -19.64
CA ALA A 385 8.99 -2.07 -19.95
C ALA A 385 8.27 -3.25 -20.62
N CYS A 386 8.97 -3.94 -21.53
CA CYS A 386 8.42 -5.06 -22.29
C CYS A 386 7.90 -6.18 -21.37
N SER A 387 8.61 -6.50 -20.29
CA SER A 387 8.21 -7.51 -19.30
C SER A 387 6.86 -7.17 -18.66
N GLU A 388 6.66 -5.93 -18.23
CA GLU A 388 5.46 -5.46 -17.55
C GLU A 388 4.26 -5.48 -18.49
N LEU A 389 4.42 -4.97 -19.72
CA LEU A 389 3.36 -5.00 -20.71
C LEU A 389 3.01 -6.43 -21.12
N TYR A 390 4.01 -7.29 -21.32
CA TYR A 390 3.81 -8.71 -21.59
C TYR A 390 3.02 -9.38 -20.46
N SER A 391 3.39 -9.17 -19.20
CA SER A 391 2.67 -9.74 -18.05
C SER A 391 1.24 -9.21 -17.92
N LEU A 392 0.98 -7.95 -18.28
CA LEU A 392 -0.40 -7.42 -18.37
C LEU A 392 -1.21 -8.16 -19.45
N ILE A 393 -0.63 -8.35 -20.64
CA ILE A 393 -1.24 -9.11 -21.75
C ILE A 393 -1.56 -10.55 -21.34
N LYS A 394 -0.72 -11.16 -20.51
CA LYS A 394 -0.91 -12.53 -20.00
C LYS A 394 -1.78 -12.63 -18.76
N ASN A 395 -2.21 -11.51 -18.19
CA ASN A 395 -2.92 -11.46 -16.90
C ASN A 395 -2.12 -12.12 -15.76
N GLU A 396 -0.80 -11.94 -15.79
CA GLU A 396 0.17 -12.50 -14.83
C GLU A 396 0.67 -11.47 -13.81
N THR A 397 0.28 -10.21 -13.95
CA THR A 397 0.64 -9.11 -13.04
C THR A 397 -0.58 -8.26 -12.66
N SER A 398 -0.37 -7.17 -11.93
CA SER A 398 -1.39 -6.19 -11.57
C SER A 398 -0.83 -4.76 -11.63
N TRP A 399 -1.72 -3.77 -11.58
CA TRP A 399 -1.31 -2.37 -11.49
C TRP A 399 -0.60 -2.01 -10.18
N ASP A 400 -0.74 -2.81 -9.11
CA ASP A 400 0.04 -2.62 -7.90
C ASP A 400 1.52 -2.86 -8.18
N TYR A 401 1.88 -3.92 -8.90
CA TYR A 401 3.26 -4.15 -9.33
C TYR A 401 3.72 -3.11 -10.37
N VAL A 402 2.98 -3.01 -11.47
CA VAL A 402 3.38 -2.18 -12.63
C VAL A 402 3.45 -0.69 -12.25
N GLY A 403 2.51 -0.22 -11.43
CA GLY A 403 2.42 1.17 -11.02
C GLY A 403 3.51 1.60 -10.03
N ILE A 404 3.99 0.70 -9.17
CA ILE A 404 4.94 1.06 -8.11
C ILE A 404 6.39 0.69 -8.42
N ASN A 405 6.66 -0.14 -9.43
CA ASN A 405 8.04 -0.58 -9.73
C ASN A 405 8.88 0.43 -10.55
N GLY A 406 8.24 1.50 -11.05
CA GLY A 406 8.90 2.57 -11.80
C GLY A 406 9.32 2.20 -13.23
N GLN A 407 8.95 1.00 -13.69
CA GLN A 407 9.11 0.52 -15.07
C GLN A 407 7.90 0.82 -15.96
N TYR A 408 6.82 1.34 -15.38
CA TYR A 408 5.79 2.09 -16.08
C TYR A 408 5.85 3.55 -15.65
N ARG A 409 5.76 4.47 -16.61
CA ARG A 409 5.73 5.92 -16.37
C ARG A 409 4.77 6.59 -17.34
N THR A 410 3.97 7.53 -16.86
CA THR A 410 2.99 8.25 -17.68
C THR A 410 2.99 9.73 -17.33
N PHE A 411 2.70 10.58 -18.31
CA PHE A 411 2.29 11.96 -18.07
C PHE A 411 1.10 12.30 -18.97
N LYS A 412 0.36 13.35 -18.59
CA LYS A 412 -0.81 13.82 -19.34
C LYS A 412 -0.90 15.34 -19.31
N ASP A 413 -0.78 15.93 -20.48
CA ASP A 413 -0.97 17.36 -20.73
C ASP A 413 -2.20 17.54 -21.60
N ILE A 414 -3.38 17.16 -21.09
CA ILE A 414 -4.59 17.09 -21.93
C ILE A 414 -5.07 18.50 -22.29
N TYR A 415 -4.91 18.87 -23.56
CA TYR A 415 -5.41 20.12 -24.13
C TYR A 415 -5.91 19.91 -25.56
N ARG A 416 -6.78 20.83 -26.00
CA ARG A 416 -7.26 20.90 -27.38
C ARG A 416 -7.25 22.34 -27.91
N VAL A 417 -7.00 22.47 -29.21
CA VAL A 417 -7.01 23.74 -29.94
C VAL A 417 -8.09 23.68 -31.03
N ARG A 418 -8.89 24.74 -31.12
CA ARG A 418 -9.87 25.00 -32.19
C ARG A 418 -9.67 26.42 -32.73
N LEU A 419 -10.39 26.79 -33.78
CA LEU A 419 -10.26 28.11 -34.39
C LEU A 419 -10.60 29.20 -33.36
N GLY A 420 -9.58 29.92 -32.87
CA GLY A 420 -9.74 30.97 -31.87
C GLY A 420 -9.90 30.51 -30.43
N GLU A 421 -9.79 29.20 -30.14
CA GLU A 421 -10.03 28.64 -28.81
C GLU A 421 -8.89 27.72 -28.36
N PHE A 422 -8.53 27.85 -27.08
CA PHE A 422 -7.59 26.97 -26.39
C PHE A 422 -8.25 26.50 -25.09
N GLU A 423 -8.31 25.18 -24.90
CA GLU A 423 -8.87 24.57 -23.71
C GLU A 423 -7.90 23.51 -23.18
N HIS A 424 -7.78 23.41 -21.86
CA HIS A 424 -7.06 22.32 -21.20
C HIS A 424 -7.95 21.64 -20.17
N TRP A 425 -7.68 20.37 -19.91
CA TRP A 425 -8.42 19.58 -18.93
C TRP A 425 -8.11 20.09 -17.52
N THR A 426 -9.15 20.56 -16.83
CA THR A 426 -9.07 21.08 -15.45
C THR A 426 -9.96 20.30 -14.49
N LYS A 427 -10.68 19.27 -14.94
CA LYS A 427 -11.60 18.54 -14.06
C LYS A 427 -10.80 17.78 -13.01
N VAL A 428 -10.90 18.26 -11.77
CA VAL A 428 -10.23 17.70 -10.59
C VAL A 428 -10.97 16.47 -10.08
N ASP A 429 -12.28 16.39 -10.29
CA ASP A 429 -13.15 15.36 -9.69
C ASP A 429 -13.14 14.02 -10.44
N LYS A 430 -12.57 13.95 -11.66
CA LYS A 430 -12.49 12.72 -12.47
C LYS A 430 -11.12 12.57 -13.11
N LYS A 431 -10.46 11.43 -12.85
CA LYS A 431 -9.22 11.05 -13.55
C LYS A 431 -9.50 10.92 -15.05
N PHE A 432 -8.65 11.53 -15.88
CA PHE A 432 -8.71 11.35 -17.33
C PHE A 432 -8.32 9.90 -17.68
N PRO A 433 -9.06 9.21 -18.57
CA PRO A 433 -8.83 7.79 -18.88
C PRO A 433 -7.48 7.57 -19.59
N GLN A 434 -6.69 6.62 -19.09
CA GLN A 434 -5.41 6.23 -19.68
C GLN A 434 -5.57 4.96 -20.53
N PRO A 435 -5.12 4.95 -21.79
CA PRO A 435 -5.26 3.82 -22.71
C PRO A 435 -4.89 2.45 -22.11
N LEU A 436 -3.72 2.28 -21.49
CA LEU A 436 -3.34 0.97 -20.92
C LEU A 436 -4.24 0.58 -19.75
N THR A 437 -4.60 1.49 -18.85
CA THR A 437 -5.53 1.18 -17.74
C THR A 437 -6.95 0.87 -18.21
N GLU A 438 -7.38 1.42 -19.35
CA GLU A 438 -8.68 1.10 -19.94
C GLU A 438 -8.68 -0.29 -20.59
N VAL A 439 -7.55 -0.69 -21.20
CA VAL A 439 -7.37 -2.02 -21.81
C VAL A 439 -7.19 -3.09 -20.75
N PHE A 440 -6.41 -2.81 -19.70
CA PHE A 440 -6.15 -3.66 -18.55
C PHE A 440 -6.76 -3.02 -17.29
N PRO A 441 -8.08 -3.11 -17.06
CA PRO A 441 -8.73 -2.42 -15.96
C PRO A 441 -8.23 -2.88 -14.60
N ALA A 442 -7.79 -1.93 -13.78
CA ALA A 442 -7.65 -2.15 -12.34
C ALA A 442 -9.04 -2.38 -11.72
N GLY A 443 -9.13 -3.30 -10.75
CA GLY A 443 -10.38 -3.57 -10.03
C GLY A 443 -10.44 -4.97 -9.44
N ALA A 444 -11.64 -5.33 -8.97
CA ALA A 444 -11.87 -6.54 -8.18
C ALA A 444 -11.40 -7.83 -8.85
N GLU A 445 -11.53 -7.96 -10.18
CA GLU A 445 -11.07 -9.16 -10.89
C GLU A 445 -9.54 -9.29 -10.88
N MET A 446 -8.83 -8.20 -11.20
CA MET A 446 -7.37 -8.15 -11.17
C MET A 446 -6.84 -8.35 -9.74
N ASP A 447 -7.45 -7.69 -8.74
CA ASP A 447 -7.09 -7.86 -7.33
C ASP A 447 -7.32 -9.29 -6.85
N ARG A 448 -8.45 -9.89 -7.20
CA ARG A 448 -8.74 -11.29 -6.85
C ARG A 448 -7.72 -12.23 -7.50
N ALA A 449 -7.41 -12.04 -8.78
CA ALA A 449 -6.41 -12.84 -9.48
C ALA A 449 -5.01 -12.72 -8.85
N LYS A 450 -4.62 -11.50 -8.45
CA LYS A 450 -3.37 -11.20 -7.73
C LYS A 450 -3.26 -12.00 -6.43
N PHE A 451 -4.26 -11.90 -5.54
CA PHE A 451 -4.21 -12.60 -4.26
C PHE A 451 -4.30 -14.13 -4.41
N LEU A 452 -5.15 -14.64 -5.30
CA LEU A 452 -5.28 -16.09 -5.50
C LEU A 452 -4.05 -16.72 -6.15
N ARG A 453 -3.30 -15.97 -6.97
CA ARG A 453 -1.99 -16.38 -7.47
C ARG A 453 -1.02 -16.62 -6.31
N ASP A 454 -1.00 -15.74 -5.32
CA ASP A 454 -0.17 -15.90 -4.13
C ASP A 454 -0.66 -17.02 -3.20
N VAL A 455 -1.98 -17.21 -3.06
CA VAL A 455 -2.53 -18.37 -2.32
C VAL A 455 -2.02 -19.66 -2.95
N LYS A 456 -2.14 -19.81 -4.28
CA LYS A 456 -1.60 -20.97 -5.01
C LYS A 456 -0.08 -21.09 -4.86
N ARG A 457 0.62 -19.96 -4.79
CA ARG A 457 2.08 -19.94 -4.64
C ARG A 457 2.53 -20.42 -3.27
N TRP A 458 1.81 -20.11 -2.19
CA TRP A 458 2.29 -20.30 -0.82
C TRP A 458 1.56 -21.38 0.00
N LYS A 459 0.27 -21.64 -0.27
CA LYS A 459 -0.51 -22.63 0.49
C LYS A 459 0.15 -24.01 0.44
N GLY A 460 0.31 -24.62 1.61
CA GLY A 460 0.83 -25.99 1.77
C GLY A 460 2.33 -26.15 1.49
N LYS A 461 3.07 -25.06 1.24
CA LYS A 461 4.54 -25.12 1.09
C LYS A 461 5.21 -24.84 2.42
N SER A 462 6.26 -25.59 2.74
CA SER A 462 7.15 -25.26 3.85
C SER A 462 7.85 -23.95 3.56
N VAL A 463 7.40 -22.87 4.21
CA VAL A 463 7.99 -21.55 4.06
C VAL A 463 9.21 -21.48 4.97
N VAL A 464 10.40 -21.72 4.40
CA VAL A 464 11.68 -21.49 5.08
C VAL A 464 11.84 -19.99 5.33
#